data_AF-A0A8J7YX35-F1
#
_entry.id   AF-A0A8J7YX35-F1
#
_cell.length_a   1.000
_cell.length_b   1.000
_cell.length_c   1.000
_cell.angle_alpha   90.00
_cell.angle_beta   90.00
_cell.angle_gamma   90.00
#
_symmetry.space_group_name_H-M   'P 1'
#
loop_
_entity.id
_entity.type
_entity.pdbx_description
1 polymer ?
#
loop_
_entity_poly.entity_id
_entity_poly.type
_entity_poly.pdbx_seq_one_letter_code
_entity_poly.pdbx_strand_id
1 'polypeptide(L)'
;MGEVPYRMSGASPLHEQQDSPEDKRCSICLGKDDPMEYLYYLANASLTLRIVEFLHNRTQLPVSFMTVIHQIDGWVVRVKMEHELDTDQDGDFQAFMKELGIPYQPGIRIQMVLWGLETGQSPVEVMQRYQVAVVSHGTPDRVEIEEFRHQFVQGLGYCPETLA
;
A
#
# COMPACT_ATOMS: atom_id res chain seq x y z
N MET A 1 -79.69 -8.87 -27.01
CA MET A 1 -78.28 -9.32 -26.88
C MET A 1 -77.52 -8.12 -26.33
N GLY A 2 -77.13 -8.02 -25.07
CA GLY A 2 -76.73 -9.05 -24.13
C GLY A 2 -75.22 -8.91 -23.87
N GLU A 3 -74.87 -7.94 -23.01
CA GLU A 3 -73.66 -7.83 -22.17
C GLU A 3 -72.25 -7.56 -22.78
N VAL A 4 -71.69 -6.43 -22.32
CA VAL A 4 -70.26 -6.02 -22.16
C VAL A 4 -69.73 -6.74 -20.88
N PRO A 5 -68.42 -6.86 -20.45
CA PRO A 5 -67.38 -5.81 -20.46
C PRO A 5 -65.86 -6.19 -20.36
N TYR A 6 -65.04 -5.14 -20.19
CA TYR A 6 -63.68 -5.02 -19.57
C TYR A 6 -62.41 -5.05 -20.44
N ARG A 7 -61.76 -3.88 -20.57
CA ARG A 7 -60.57 -3.56 -19.73
C ARG A 7 -60.21 -2.07 -19.72
N MET A 8 -60.30 -1.52 -18.50
CA MET A 8 -59.55 -0.45 -17.83
C MET A 8 -58.56 0.41 -18.64
N SER A 9 -58.78 1.73 -18.50
CA SER A 9 -57.88 2.85 -18.80
C SER A 9 -56.87 3.05 -17.66
N GLY A 10 -55.66 3.56 -17.96
CA GLY A 10 -54.74 4.08 -16.92
C GLY A 10 -53.32 4.41 -17.39
N ALA A 11 -53.14 5.64 -17.89
CA ALA A 11 -52.11 6.64 -17.54
C ALA A 11 -50.59 6.32 -17.52
N SER A 12 -49.89 7.05 -18.42
CA SER A 12 -48.60 7.78 -18.33
C SER A 12 -47.22 7.07 -18.30
N PRO A 13 -46.21 7.65 -18.99
CA PRO A 13 -44.89 7.04 -19.18
C PRO A 13 -43.91 7.38 -18.06
N LEU A 14 -43.10 6.39 -17.67
CA LEU A 14 -42.02 6.48 -16.71
C LEU A 14 -40.85 7.30 -17.28
N HIS A 15 -40.36 8.22 -16.46
CA HIS A 15 -39.17 9.02 -16.67
C HIS A 15 -37.94 8.13 -16.52
N GLU A 16 -37.20 7.89 -17.60
CA GLU A 16 -35.86 7.29 -17.56
C GLU A 16 -34.89 8.30 -16.93
N GLN A 17 -34.61 8.15 -15.64
CA GLN A 17 -33.45 8.76 -15.01
C GLN A 17 -32.23 7.91 -15.34
N GLN A 18 -31.36 8.45 -16.20
CA GLN A 18 -30.02 7.94 -16.43
C GLN A 18 -29.18 8.13 -15.16
N ASP A 19 -28.92 7.04 -14.46
CA ASP A 19 -27.96 6.98 -13.36
C ASP A 19 -26.56 6.77 -13.97
N SER A 20 -25.75 7.83 -13.93
CA SER A 20 -24.34 7.83 -14.32
C SER A 20 -23.52 7.16 -13.22
N PRO A 21 -22.50 6.34 -13.53
CA PRO A 21 -21.72 5.67 -12.49
C PRO A 21 -20.78 6.69 -11.83
N GLU A 22 -21.26 7.36 -10.79
CA GLU A 22 -20.42 8.10 -9.85
C GLU A 22 -19.52 7.11 -9.11
N ASP A 23 -18.24 7.14 -9.49
CA ASP A 23 -17.11 7.33 -8.60
C ASP A 23 -17.24 6.63 -7.22
N LYS A 24 -17.08 5.30 -7.22
CA LYS A 24 -16.78 4.54 -6.00
C LYS A 24 -15.34 4.78 -5.56
N ARG A 25 -14.98 6.03 -5.28
CA ARG A 25 -13.83 6.33 -4.43
C ARG A 25 -14.20 5.78 -3.06
N CYS A 26 -13.54 4.69 -2.65
CA CYS A 26 -13.62 4.21 -1.28
C CYS A 26 -13.05 5.33 -0.40
N SER A 27 -13.92 6.22 0.08
CA SER A 27 -13.60 7.22 1.08
C SER A 27 -13.54 6.49 2.41
N ILE A 28 -12.42 5.80 2.64
CA ILE A 28 -12.01 5.46 3.99
C ILE A 28 -11.85 6.80 4.69
N CYS A 29 -12.60 7.02 5.77
CA CYS A 29 -12.64 8.28 6.50
C CYS A 29 -11.26 8.58 7.11
N LEU A 30 -10.39 9.22 6.35
CA LEU A 30 -9.13 9.77 6.85
C LEU A 30 -9.47 11.08 7.56
N GLY A 31 -9.46 11.03 8.89
CA GLY A 31 -9.41 12.23 9.73
C GLY A 31 -8.23 13.10 9.30
N LYS A 32 -8.36 14.40 9.51
CA LYS A 32 -7.49 15.44 8.95
C LYS A 32 -6.05 15.48 9.52
N ASP A 33 -5.66 14.43 10.23
CA ASP A 33 -4.38 14.26 10.93
C ASP A 33 -3.81 12.85 10.66
N ASP A 34 -3.93 12.32 9.43
CA ASP A 34 -3.25 11.06 9.12
C ASP A 34 -1.74 11.34 9.03
N PRO A 35 -0.89 10.71 9.86
CA PRO A 35 0.53 11.02 9.90
C PRO A 35 1.19 10.87 8.54
N MET A 36 2.17 11.72 8.25
CA MET A 36 2.91 11.72 6.98
C MET A 36 3.39 10.32 6.61
N GLU A 37 3.07 9.89 5.39
CA GLU A 37 3.45 8.60 4.85
C GLU A 37 4.16 8.71 3.50
N TYR A 38 5.12 7.82 3.30
CA TYR A 38 5.94 7.73 2.10
C TYR A 38 5.86 6.32 1.56
N LEU A 39 5.35 6.17 0.35
CA LEU A 39 5.16 4.87 -0.30
C LEU A 39 5.90 4.85 -1.64
N TYR A 40 6.92 4.01 -1.72
CA TYR A 40 7.84 3.96 -2.86
C TYR A 40 8.05 2.54 -3.35
N TYR A 41 8.32 2.45 -4.65
CA TYR A 41 8.74 1.24 -5.32
C TYR A 41 10.24 1.30 -5.60
N LEU A 42 10.95 0.24 -5.24
CA LEU A 42 12.38 0.10 -5.40
C LEU A 42 12.72 -1.14 -6.23
N ALA A 43 13.77 -1.04 -7.02
CA ALA A 43 14.17 -2.11 -7.93
C ALA A 43 14.73 -3.35 -7.21
N ASN A 44 15.40 -3.17 -6.06
CA ASN A 44 16.08 -4.27 -5.40
C ASN A 44 16.21 -4.10 -3.88
N ALA A 45 16.64 -5.17 -3.24
CA ALA A 45 16.79 -5.26 -1.80
C ALA A 45 17.91 -4.36 -1.27
N SER A 46 19.01 -4.17 -2.00
CA SER A 46 20.08 -3.25 -1.62
C SER A 46 19.59 -1.81 -1.45
N LEU A 47 18.68 -1.33 -2.30
CA LEU A 47 18.08 -0.01 -2.15
C LEU A 47 17.15 0.07 -0.92
N THR A 48 16.38 -0.99 -0.65
CA THR A 48 15.57 -1.10 0.57
C THR A 48 16.45 -1.04 1.82
N LEU A 49 17.59 -1.72 1.82
CA LEU A 49 18.54 -1.70 2.94
C LEU A 49 19.15 -0.31 3.18
N ARG A 50 19.39 0.48 2.11
CA ARG A 50 19.82 1.88 2.26
C ARG A 50 18.78 2.74 2.97
N ILE A 51 17.48 2.48 2.77
CA ILE A 51 16.43 3.17 3.53
C ILE A 51 16.55 2.84 5.01
N VAL A 52 16.68 1.55 5.36
CA VAL A 52 16.86 1.13 6.77
C VAL A 52 18.07 1.81 7.40
N GLU A 53 19.22 1.80 6.72
CA GLU A 53 20.44 2.47 7.17
C GLU A 53 20.24 3.98 7.35
N PHE A 54 19.57 4.64 6.41
CA PHE A 54 19.27 6.07 6.51
C PHE A 54 18.40 6.39 7.73
N LEU A 55 17.33 5.61 7.96
CA LEU A 55 16.43 5.81 9.09
C LEU A 55 17.14 5.55 10.43
N HIS A 56 18.02 4.56 10.50
CA HIS A 56 18.84 4.29 11.70
C HIS A 56 19.84 5.42 11.98
N ASN A 57 20.45 5.98 10.94
CA ASN A 57 21.43 7.06 11.06
C ASN A 57 20.79 8.43 11.37
N ARG A 58 19.49 8.58 11.10
CA ARG A 58 18.72 9.82 11.31
C ARG A 58 17.72 9.63 12.45
N THR A 59 18.23 9.48 13.68
CA THR A 59 17.42 9.31 14.90
C THR A 59 16.46 10.46 15.22
N GLN A 60 16.57 11.58 14.51
CA GLN A 60 15.68 12.74 14.62
C GLN A 60 14.38 12.56 13.82
N LEU A 61 14.33 11.61 12.87
CA LEU A 61 13.10 11.32 12.14
C LEU A 61 12.18 10.49 13.04
N PRO A 62 10.95 10.96 13.31
CA PRO A 62 10.00 10.27 14.16
C PRO A 62 9.33 9.13 13.40
N VAL A 63 10.07 8.06 13.09
CA VAL A 63 9.51 6.92 12.35
C VAL A 63 8.60 6.12 13.26
N SER A 64 7.32 6.01 12.88
CA SER A 64 6.36 5.14 13.57
C SER A 64 6.59 3.69 13.18
N PHE A 65 6.59 3.41 11.89
CA PHE A 65 6.92 2.08 11.36
C PHE A 65 7.37 2.15 9.90
N MET A 66 7.99 1.08 9.46
CA MET A 66 8.31 0.76 8.09
C MET A 66 7.67 -0.57 7.71
N THR A 67 7.14 -0.66 6.50
CA THR A 67 6.64 -1.90 5.89
C THR A 67 7.40 -2.17 4.62
N VAL A 68 7.88 -3.40 4.46
CA VAL A 68 8.59 -3.87 3.27
C VAL A 68 7.82 -5.04 2.68
N ILE A 69 7.45 -4.93 1.41
CA ILE A 69 6.73 -5.96 0.66
C ILE A 69 7.54 -6.30 -0.58
N HIS A 70 7.84 -7.58 -0.77
CA HIS A 70 8.43 -8.06 -2.02
C HIS A 70 7.34 -8.44 -3.03
N GLN A 71 7.51 -7.98 -4.26
CA GLN A 71 6.71 -8.36 -5.43
C GLN A 71 7.63 -8.98 -6.47
N ILE A 72 7.06 -9.59 -7.52
CA ILE A 72 7.85 -10.30 -8.55
C ILE A 72 8.92 -9.39 -9.17
N ASP A 73 8.59 -8.12 -9.38
CA ASP A 73 9.43 -7.19 -10.14
C ASP A 73 10.23 -6.22 -9.25
N GLY A 74 10.11 -6.31 -7.91
CA GLY A 74 10.74 -5.34 -7.01
C GLY A 74 10.13 -5.25 -5.62
N TRP A 75 10.37 -4.13 -4.95
CA TRP A 75 10.10 -3.94 -3.54
C TRP A 75 9.21 -2.72 -3.31
N VAL A 76 8.15 -2.88 -2.53
CA VAL A 76 7.32 -1.77 -2.05
C VAL A 76 7.72 -1.46 -0.61
N VAL A 77 8.05 -0.20 -0.36
CA VAL A 77 8.42 0.30 0.96
C VAL A 77 7.46 1.40 1.37
N ARG A 78 6.81 1.21 2.52
CA ARG A 78 6.06 2.24 3.23
C ARG A 78 6.86 2.69 4.44
N VAL A 79 7.02 4.00 4.63
CA VAL A 79 7.52 4.59 5.87
C VAL A 79 6.45 5.53 6.39
N LYS A 80 5.99 5.32 7.62
CA LYS A 80 5.01 6.18 8.30
C LYS A 80 5.69 6.89 9.45
N MET A 81 5.48 8.20 9.54
CA MET A 81 5.99 9.02 10.64
C MET A 81 4.99 9.02 11.81
N GLU A 82 5.45 9.23 13.04
CA GLU A 82 4.60 9.38 14.23
C GLU A 82 3.91 10.75 14.25
N HIS A 83 4.57 11.76 13.70
CA HIS A 83 4.08 13.14 13.58
C HIS A 83 4.61 13.78 12.29
N GLU A 84 4.01 14.90 11.90
CA GLU A 84 4.45 15.67 10.73
C GLU A 84 5.90 16.11 10.87
N LEU A 85 6.63 16.01 9.76
CA LEU A 85 7.98 16.57 9.63
C LEU A 85 7.89 18.06 9.36
N ASP A 86 8.93 18.81 9.74
CA ASP A 86 9.07 20.17 9.22
C ASP A 86 9.34 20.15 7.70
N THR A 87 9.18 21.31 7.04
CA THR A 87 9.28 21.40 5.58
C THR A 87 10.64 20.97 5.03
N ASP A 88 11.72 21.21 5.78
CA ASP A 88 13.08 20.86 5.34
C ASP A 88 13.29 19.35 5.50
N GLN A 89 12.87 18.77 6.62
CA GLN A 89 12.91 17.33 6.88
C GLN A 89 12.06 16.53 5.88
N ASP A 90 10.83 16.99 5.59
CA ASP A 90 9.96 16.38 4.58
C ASP A 90 10.62 16.45 3.20
N GLY A 91 11.13 17.63 2.81
CA GLY A 91 11.81 17.84 1.54
C GLY A 91 13.03 16.94 1.37
N ASP A 92 13.90 16.90 2.38
CA ASP A 92 15.10 16.07 2.41
C ASP A 92 14.76 14.58 2.32
N PHE A 93 13.76 14.13 3.08
CA PHE A 93 13.36 12.73 3.08
C PHE A 93 12.72 12.32 1.75
N GLN A 94 11.85 13.16 1.18
CA GLN A 94 11.29 12.91 -0.15
C GLN A 94 12.36 12.88 -1.24
N ALA A 95 13.34 13.79 -1.18
CA ALA A 95 14.44 13.82 -2.14
C ALA A 95 15.26 12.53 -2.07
N PHE A 96 15.61 12.08 -0.87
CA PHE A 96 16.29 10.81 -0.64
C PHE A 96 15.49 9.61 -1.17
N MET A 97 14.19 9.54 -0.87
CA MET A 97 13.33 8.44 -1.33
C MET A 97 13.19 8.41 -2.87
N LYS A 98 13.11 9.59 -3.52
CA LYS A 98 13.06 9.72 -5.00
C LYS A 98 14.39 9.40 -5.68
N GLU A 99 15.51 9.49 -4.98
CA GLU A 99 16.81 9.04 -5.49
C GLU A 99 16.87 7.51 -5.55
N LEU A 100 16.28 6.83 -4.56
CA LEU A 100 16.32 5.37 -4.46
C LEU A 100 15.21 4.66 -5.24
N GLY A 101 14.09 5.32 -5.49
CA GLY A 101 12.93 4.69 -6.12
C GLY A 101 11.94 5.69 -6.68
N ILE A 102 10.76 5.18 -7.04
CA ILE A 102 9.67 5.99 -7.58
C ILE A 102 8.47 5.98 -6.63
N PRO A 103 7.72 7.09 -6.49
CA PRO A 103 6.47 7.11 -5.75
C PRO A 103 5.54 6.00 -6.26
N TYR A 104 4.94 5.26 -5.34
CA TYR A 104 4.15 4.08 -5.67
C TYR A 104 2.67 4.29 -5.34
N GLN A 105 1.82 4.11 -6.36
CA GLN A 105 0.37 4.10 -6.19
C GLN A 105 -0.09 2.64 -6.01
N PRO A 106 -0.53 2.22 -4.81
CA PRO A 106 -0.87 0.84 -4.54
C PRO A 106 -2.22 0.50 -5.18
N GLY A 107 -2.30 -0.66 -5.82
CA GLY A 107 -3.57 -1.28 -6.21
C GLY A 107 -4.34 -1.80 -4.98
N ILE A 108 -5.61 -2.15 -5.16
CA ILE A 108 -6.54 -2.54 -4.08
C ILE A 108 -5.95 -3.62 -3.15
N ARG A 109 -5.29 -4.64 -3.70
CA ARG A 109 -4.69 -5.72 -2.90
C ARG A 109 -3.63 -5.20 -1.93
N ILE A 110 -2.72 -4.33 -2.41
CA ILE A 110 -1.65 -3.77 -1.59
C ILE A 110 -2.23 -2.78 -0.58
N GLN A 111 -3.25 -2.00 -0.95
CA GLN A 111 -3.96 -1.14 0.01
C GLN A 111 -4.53 -1.97 1.18
N MET A 112 -5.17 -3.10 0.90
CA MET A 112 -5.71 -3.98 1.94
C MET A 112 -4.62 -4.61 2.81
N VAL A 113 -3.47 -4.96 2.23
CA VAL A 113 -2.29 -5.44 2.99
C VAL A 113 -1.78 -4.36 3.93
N LEU A 114 -1.55 -3.16 3.42
CA LEU A 114 -1.04 -2.03 4.21
C LEU A 114 -2.01 -1.65 5.33
N TRP A 115 -3.31 -1.63 5.05
CA TRP A 115 -4.34 -1.37 6.05
C TRP A 115 -4.43 -2.49 7.12
N GLY A 116 -4.32 -3.76 6.71
CA GLY A 116 -4.34 -4.88 7.65
C GLY A 116 -3.17 -4.79 8.65
N LEU A 117 -1.96 -4.54 8.15
CA LEU A 117 -0.77 -4.36 8.98
C LEU A 117 -0.91 -3.17 9.93
N GLU A 118 -1.34 -2.02 9.41
CA GLU A 118 -1.51 -0.79 10.19
C GLU A 118 -2.58 -0.92 11.30
N THR A 119 -3.61 -1.72 11.07
CA THR A 119 -4.64 -2.02 12.09
C THR A 119 -4.23 -3.13 13.06
N GLY A 120 -2.97 -3.57 12.99
CA GLY A 120 -2.36 -4.51 13.93
C GLY A 120 -2.55 -5.99 13.59
N GLN A 121 -2.98 -6.34 12.37
CA GLN A 121 -2.97 -7.73 11.93
C GLN A 121 -1.51 -8.20 11.77
N SER A 122 -1.25 -9.46 12.13
CA SER A 122 0.12 -9.98 12.01
C SER A 122 0.55 -10.09 10.54
N PRO A 123 1.85 -9.89 10.21
CA PRO A 123 2.35 -10.09 8.86
C PRO A 123 1.97 -11.45 8.26
N VAL A 124 2.06 -12.51 9.06
CA VAL A 124 1.72 -13.88 8.62
C VAL A 124 0.25 -14.00 8.20
N GLU A 125 -0.70 -13.46 8.98
CA GLU A 125 -2.13 -13.49 8.64
C GLU A 125 -2.42 -12.71 7.35
N VAL A 126 -1.79 -11.54 7.20
CA VAL A 126 -1.95 -10.69 6.01
C VAL A 126 -1.37 -11.39 4.78
N MET A 127 -0.18 -11.98 4.88
CA MET A 127 0.45 -12.75 3.80
C MET A 127 -0.44 -13.91 3.34
N GLN A 128 -0.98 -14.69 4.28
CA GLN A 128 -1.86 -15.82 3.98
C GLN A 128 -3.17 -15.36 3.33
N ARG A 129 -3.78 -14.29 3.84
CA ARG A 129 -5.06 -13.79 3.33
C ARG A 129 -4.94 -13.19 1.92
N TYR A 130 -3.90 -12.40 1.67
CA TYR A 130 -3.77 -11.63 0.43
C TYR A 130 -2.76 -12.20 -0.57
N GLN A 131 -2.06 -13.27 -0.21
CA GLN A 131 -1.05 -13.93 -1.06
C GLN A 131 0.04 -12.94 -1.52
N VAL A 132 0.62 -12.24 -0.54
CA VAL A 132 1.68 -11.22 -0.72
C VAL A 132 2.85 -11.57 0.19
N ALA A 133 4.08 -11.27 -0.23
CA ALA A 133 5.27 -11.47 0.59
C ALA A 133 5.58 -10.20 1.42
N VAL A 134 5.04 -10.12 2.63
CA VAL A 134 5.45 -9.11 3.61
C VAL A 134 6.79 -9.56 4.18
N VAL A 135 7.83 -8.78 3.95
CA VAL A 135 9.19 -9.10 4.37
C VAL A 135 9.48 -8.56 5.76
N SER A 136 9.03 -7.33 6.04
CA SER A 136 9.23 -6.69 7.33
C SER A 136 8.10 -5.71 7.62
N HIS A 137 7.69 -5.59 8.88
CA HIS A 137 6.75 -4.58 9.34
C HIS A 137 6.99 -4.20 10.82
N GLY A 138 7.19 -2.91 11.09
CA GLY A 138 7.46 -2.41 12.44
C GLY A 138 8.63 -1.43 12.44
N THR A 139 9.52 -1.52 13.42
CA THR A 139 10.78 -0.76 13.39
C THR A 139 11.58 -1.15 12.15
N PRO A 140 12.27 -0.21 11.47
CA PRO A 140 13.12 -0.55 10.32
C PRO A 140 14.11 -1.66 10.70
N ASP A 141 14.00 -2.83 10.08
CA ASP A 141 14.82 -4.00 10.41
C ASP A 141 15.61 -4.49 9.20
N ARG A 142 16.94 -4.52 9.35
CA ARG A 142 17.87 -5.01 8.35
C ARG A 142 17.86 -6.54 8.26
N VAL A 143 17.74 -7.22 9.39
CA VAL A 143 17.92 -8.66 9.52
C VAL A 143 16.84 -9.39 8.75
N GLU A 144 15.58 -9.00 8.90
CA GLU A 144 14.46 -9.63 8.19
C GLU A 144 14.62 -9.54 6.65
N ILE A 145 15.10 -8.39 6.15
CA ILE A 145 15.34 -8.19 4.71
C ILE A 145 16.50 -9.06 4.23
N GLU A 146 17.61 -9.12 4.97
CA GLU A 146 18.76 -9.96 4.61
C GLU A 146 18.42 -11.46 4.67
N GLU A 147 17.70 -11.91 5.69
CA GLU A 147 17.25 -13.30 5.81
C GLU A 147 16.33 -13.69 4.65
N PHE A 148 15.39 -12.82 4.27
CA PHE A 148 14.53 -13.04 3.11
C PHE A 148 15.34 -13.19 1.82
N ARG A 149 16.33 -12.31 1.59
CA ARG A 149 17.23 -12.42 0.43
C ARG A 149 17.97 -13.75 0.44
N HIS A 150 18.55 -14.14 1.57
CA HIS A 150 19.30 -15.39 1.70
C HIS A 150 18.43 -16.63 1.41
N GLN A 151 17.21 -16.68 1.95
CA GLN A 151 16.29 -17.79 1.73
C GLN A 151 15.88 -17.92 0.26
N PHE A 152 15.61 -16.80 -0.43
CA PHE A 152 15.27 -16.83 -1.85
C PHE A 152 16.46 -17.25 -2.73
N VAL A 153 17.67 -16.73 -2.48
CA VAL A 153 18.86 -17.09 -3.25
C VAL A 153 19.20 -18.59 -3.10
N GLN A 154 19.07 -19.14 -1.88
CA GLN A 154 19.30 -20.56 -1.63
C GLN A 154 18.26 -21.46 -2.32
N GLY A 155 17.02 -21.00 -2.46
CA GLY A 155 15.95 -21.74 -3.13
C GLY A 155 15.99 -21.70 -4.67
N LEU A 156 16.63 -20.68 -5.26
CA LEU A 156 16.61 -20.44 -6.71
C LEU A 156 17.85 -20.98 -7.45
N GLY A 157 18.99 -21.12 -6.77
CA GLY A 157 20.26 -21.50 -7.41
C GLY A 157 20.91 -20.40 -8.25
N TYR A 158 20.33 -19.19 -8.25
CA TYR A 158 20.87 -17.94 -8.82
C TYR A 158 20.37 -16.75 -7.99
N CYS A 159 21.00 -15.58 -8.14
CA CYS A 159 20.58 -14.34 -7.47
C CYS A 159 19.89 -13.41 -8.48
N PRO A 160 18.55 -13.26 -8.44
CA PRO A 160 17.83 -12.25 -9.21
C PRO A 160 18.31 -10.84 -8.91
N GLU A 161 18.29 -9.93 -9.90
CA GLU A 161 18.66 -8.51 -9.70
C GLU A 161 17.77 -7.81 -8.66
N THR A 162 16.52 -8.24 -8.51
CA THR A 162 15.62 -7.72 -7.47
C THR A 162 16.07 -8.11 -6.05
N LEU A 163 16.91 -9.13 -5.90
CA LEU A 163 17.48 -9.58 -4.63
C LEU A 163 18.96 -9.20 -4.46
N ALA A 164 19.52 -8.48 -5.43
CA ALA A 164 20.91 -8.02 -5.43
C ALA A 164 21.20 -6.93 -4.39
#